data_AF-A0A223HW22-F1
#
_entry.id   AF-A0A223HW22-F1
#
_cell.length_a   1.000
_cell.length_b   1.000
_cell.length_c   1.000
_cell.angle_alpha   90.00
_cell.angle_beta   90.00
_cell.angle_gamma   90.00
#
_symmetry.space_group_name_H-M   'P 1'
#
loop_
_entity.id
_entity.type
_entity.pdbx_description
1 polymer ?
#
loop_
_entity_poly.entity_id
_entity_poly.type
_entity_poly.pdbx_seq_one_letter_code
_entity_poly.pdbx_strand_id
1 'polypeptide(L)' 'MIKEMIKQLISDEDPKKTLSDQKIAEILVSQGITISRRTVAKYREEMNIPSSGKRKRY' A
#
# COMPACT_ATOMS: atom_id res chain seq x y z
N MET A 1 -14.57 0.36 0.26
CA MET A 1 -14.21 0.77 -1.12
C MET A 1 -12.70 0.94 -1.30
N ILE A 2 -12.06 2.10 -1.08
CA ILE A 2 -10.62 2.26 -1.40
C ILE A 2 -9.69 1.56 -0.41
N LYS A 3 -10.00 1.64 0.89
CA LYS A 3 -9.18 1.03 1.95
C LYS A 3 -9.05 -0.48 1.78
N GLU A 4 -10.09 -1.15 1.31
CA GLU A 4 -10.05 -2.59 1.06
C GLU A 4 -9.18 -2.96 -0.13
N MET A 5 -9.26 -2.23 -1.24
CA MET A 5 -8.34 -2.46 -2.37
C MET A 5 -6.88 -2.26 -1.97
N ILE A 6 -6.60 -1.21 -1.18
CA ILE A 6 -5.27 -0.99 -0.60
C ILE A 6 -4.88 -2.16 0.29
N LYS A 7 -5.77 -2.62 1.19
CA LYS A 7 -5.51 -3.75 2.08
C LYS A 7 -5.30 -5.05 1.31
N GLN A 8 -6.00 -5.25 0.22
CA GLN A 8 -5.95 -6.44 -0.63
C GLN A 8 -4.64 -6.44 -1.42
N LEU A 9 -4.27 -5.31 -2.03
CA LEU A 9 -2.93 -5.09 -2.59
C LEU A 9 -1.84 -5.34 -1.55
N ILE A 10 -2.02 -4.83 -0.32
CA ILE A 10 -1.09 -5.01 0.81
C ILE A 10 -1.03 -6.43 1.38
N SER A 11 -2.09 -7.21 1.21
CA SER A 11 -2.14 -8.60 1.65
C SER A 11 -1.60 -9.55 0.58
N ASP A 12 -1.80 -9.21 -0.69
CA ASP A 12 -1.33 -9.98 -1.85
C ASP A 12 0.12 -9.67 -2.21
N GLU A 13 0.67 -8.55 -1.74
CA GLU A 13 2.06 -8.19 -2.01
C GLU A 13 3.07 -9.04 -1.23
N ASP A 14 4.16 -9.34 -1.95
CA ASP A 14 5.19 -10.26 -1.50
C ASP A 14 5.94 -9.68 -0.28
N PRO A 15 5.98 -10.38 0.88
CA PRO A 15 6.68 -9.89 2.06
C PRO A 15 8.20 -9.72 1.85
N LYS A 16 8.79 -10.35 0.82
CA LYS A 16 10.18 -10.10 0.40
C LYS A 16 10.36 -8.83 -0.44
N LYS A 17 9.31 -8.37 -1.12
CA LYS A 17 9.29 -7.13 -1.93
C LYS A 17 8.05 -6.32 -1.55
N THR A 18 8.04 -5.85 -0.32
CA THR A 18 7.04 -4.89 0.17
C THR A 18 6.85 -3.74 -0.81
N LEU A 19 5.61 -3.45 -1.22
CA LEU A 19 5.33 -2.33 -2.10
C LEU A 19 5.51 -1.02 -1.33
N SER A 20 6.11 -0.05 -2.00
CA SER A 20 6.10 1.32 -1.52
C SER A 20 4.73 1.94 -1.78
N ASP A 21 4.36 2.90 -0.95
CA ASP A 21 3.20 3.79 -1.11
C ASP A 21 3.06 4.36 -2.52
N GLN A 22 4.19 4.69 -3.16
CA GLN A 22 4.24 5.11 -4.56
C GLN A 22 3.67 4.05 -5.52
N LYS A 23 4.06 2.80 -5.35
CA LYS A 23 3.72 1.70 -6.27
C LYS A 23 2.26 1.28 -6.11
N ILE A 24 1.75 1.29 -4.89
CA ILE A 24 0.33 1.09 -4.59
C ILE A 24 -0.50 2.19 -5.26
N ALA A 25 -0.05 3.45 -5.20
CA ALA A 25 -0.72 4.55 -5.89
C ALA A 25 -0.72 4.36 -7.42
N GLU A 26 0.39 3.94 -8.03
CA GLU A 26 0.46 3.65 -9.46
C GLU A 26 -0.51 2.52 -9.88
N ILE A 27 -0.58 1.43 -9.12
CA ILE A 27 -1.49 0.32 -9.40
C ILE A 27 -2.95 0.78 -9.32
N LEU A 28 -3.30 1.55 -8.30
CA LEU A 28 -4.64 2.10 -8.14
C LEU A 28 -5.00 3.07 -9.26
N VAL A 29 -4.07 3.94 -9.66
CA VAL A 29 -4.26 4.84 -10.81
C VAL A 29 -4.47 4.03 -12.10
N SER A 30 -3.71 2.95 -12.30
CA SER A 30 -3.89 2.03 -13.43
C SER A 30 -5.25 1.30 -13.42
N GLN A 31 -5.89 1.16 -12.26
CA GLN A 31 -7.24 0.62 -12.12
C GLN A 31 -8.34 1.69 -12.28
N GLY A 32 -7.97 2.92 -12.60
CA GLY A 32 -8.90 4.06 -12.73
C GLY A 32 -9.17 4.80 -11.42
N ILE A 33 -8.42 4.50 -10.35
CA ILE A 33 -8.55 5.12 -9.03
C ILE A 33 -7.45 6.15 -8.86
N THR A 34 -7.77 7.43 -9.08
CA THR A 34 -6.82 8.53 -8.92
C THR A 34 -6.57 8.78 -7.44
N ILE A 35 -5.50 8.18 -6.90
CA ILE A 35 -5.09 8.34 -5.51
C ILE A 35 -3.65 8.82 -5.43
N SER A 36 -3.39 9.73 -4.49
CA SER A 36 -2.04 10.21 -4.23
C SER A 36 -1.29 9.29 -3.26
N ARG A 37 0.04 9.26 -3.38
CA ARG A 37 0.96 8.71 -2.39
C ARG A 37 0.59 9.08 -0.94
N ARG A 38 0.25 10.35 -0.71
CA ARG A 38 -0.13 10.88 0.62
C ARG A 38 -1.39 10.21 1.15
N THR A 39 -2.37 10.00 0.29
CA THR A 39 -3.62 9.33 0.66
C THR A 39 -3.39 7.86 1.00
N VAL A 40 -2.54 7.17 0.23
CA VAL A 40 -2.12 5.79 0.53
C VAL A 40 -1.40 5.71 1.88
N ALA A 41 -0.47 6.64 2.16
CA ALA A 41 0.24 6.71 3.43
C ALA A 41 -0.72 6.89 4.61
N LYS A 42 -1.66 7.85 4.50
CA LYS A 42 -2.71 8.08 5.50
C LYS A 42 -3.53 6.81 5.76
N TYR A 43 -3.94 6.10 4.71
CA TYR A 43 -4.69 4.85 4.86
C TYR A 43 -3.85 3.70 5.45
N ARG A 44 -2.55 3.63 5.15
CA ARG A 44 -1.61 2.70 5.80
C ARG A 44 -1.55 2.92 7.31
N GLU A 45 -1.40 4.19 7.72
CA GLU A 45 -1.34 4.58 9.13
C GLU A 45 -2.66 4.28 9.83
N GLU A 46 -3.81 4.62 9.23
CA GLU A 46 -5.13 4.28 9.76
C GLU A 46 -5.34 2.77 9.93
N MET A 47 -4.77 1.96 9.03
CA MET A 47 -4.83 0.49 9.11
C MET A 47 -3.75 -0.13 10.01
N ASN A 48 -2.95 0.69 10.70
CA ASN A 48 -1.85 0.24 11.56
C ASN A 48 -0.84 -0.68 10.83
N ILE A 49 -0.71 -0.55 9.51
CA ILE A 49 0.18 -1.38 8.71
C ILE A 49 1.58 -0.76 8.76
N PRO A 50 2.54 -1.38 9.46
CA PRO A 50 3.87 -0.80 9.62
C PRO A 50 4.55 -0.63 8.27
N SER A 51 5.29 0.46 8.11
CA SER A 51 6.10 0.73 6.92
C SER A 51 6.99 -0.45 6.55
N SER A 52 7.16 -0.64 5.25
CA SER A 52 7.90 -1.71 4.58
C SER A 52 9.30 -1.99 5.18
N GLY A 53 9.88 -1.00 5.87
CA GLY A 53 11.14 -1.11 6.61
C GLY A 53 11.13 -2.08 7.80
N LYS A 54 9.99 -2.43 8.41
CA LYS A 54 9.96 -3.38 9.56
C LYS A 54 9.81 -4.85 9.17
N ARG A 55 9.53 -5.18 7.90
CA ARG A 55 9.39 -6.57 7.42
C ARG A 55 10.65 -7.16 6.81
N LYS A 56 11.72 -6.37 6.67
CA LYS A 56 13.04 -6.89 6.32
C LYS A 56 13.64 -7.52 7.57
N ARG A 57 13.24 -8.76 7.85
CA ARG A 57 13.96 -9.62 8.82
C ARG A 57 15.33 -9.87 8.19
N TYR A 58 16.37 -9.30 8.79
CA TYR A 58 17.77 -9.63 8.52
C TYR A 58 17.97 -11.13 8.66
#